data_AF-A0A0G0U1E4-F1
#
_entry.id   AF-A0A0G0U1E4-F1
#
_cell.length_a   1.000
_cell.length_b   1.000
_cell.length_c   1.000
_cell.angle_alpha   90.00
_cell.angle_beta   90.00
_cell.angle_gamma   90.00
#
_symmetry.space_group_name_H-M   'P 1'
#
loop_
_entity.id
_entity.type
_entity.pdbx_description
1 polymer ?
#
loop_
_entity_poly.entity_id
_entity_poly.type
_entity_poly.pdbx_seq_one_letter_code
_entity_poly.pdbx_strand_id
1 'polypeptide(L)' 'SDKPNIAEILIEKHRNGPTGKIELYFDQNKSTFLSVDKSNFADFEVPTTTEF' A
#
# COMPACT_ATOMS: atom_id res chain seq x y z
N SER A 1 -14.93 5.13 -13.64
CA SER A 1 -13.78 4.67 -12.85
C SER A 1 -13.25 5.88 -12.10
N ASP A 2 -13.54 5.98 -10.80
CA ASP A 2 -13.41 7.22 -10.01
C ASP A 2 -11.97 7.64 -9.67
N LYS A 3 -10.96 6.85 -10.06
CA LYS A 3 -9.54 7.18 -9.85
C LYS A 3 -8.75 6.89 -11.14
N PRO A 4 -8.41 7.91 -11.95
CA PRO A 4 -7.61 7.70 -13.13
C PRO A 4 -6.23 7.14 -12.74
N ASN A 5 -5.74 6.18 -13.52
CA ASN A 5 -4.38 5.62 -13.41
C ASN A 5 -4.04 4.84 -12.13
N ILE A 6 -5.05 4.39 -11.38
CA ILE A 6 -4.84 3.37 -10.34
C ILE A 6 -4.90 1.99 -10.99
N ALA A 7 -3.84 1.21 -10.80
CA ALA A 7 -3.73 -0.17 -11.21
C ALA A 7 -3.89 -1.09 -10.00
N GLU A 8 -4.71 -2.13 -10.14
CA GLU A 8 -4.85 -3.21 -9.17
C GLU A 8 -3.93 -4.36 -9.57
N ILE A 9 -2.96 -4.70 -8.72
CA ILE A 9 -1.99 -5.77 -8.93
C ILE A 9 -2.36 -6.95 -8.01
N LEU A 10 -2.58 -8.10 -8.64
CA LEU A 10 -2.97 -9.35 -7.97
C LEU A 10 -1.72 -10.19 -7.67
N ILE A 11 -1.52 -10.49 -6.40
CA ILE A 11 -0.48 -11.38 -5.91
C ILE A 11 -1.10 -12.77 -5.75
N GLU A 12 -1.15 -13.52 -6.85
CA GLU A 12 -1.77 -14.86 -6.90
C GLU A 12 -0.95 -15.93 -6.17
N LYS A 13 0.37 -15.79 -6.19
CA LYS A 13 1.29 -16.76 -5.54
C LYS A 13 2.46 -16.03 -4.91
N HIS A 14 2.65 -16.25 -3.61
CA HIS A 14 3.81 -15.77 -2.87
C HIS A 14 4.31 -16.89 -1.94
N ARG A 15 5.51 -17.43 -2.21
CA ARG A 15 6.06 -18.57 -1.43
C ARG A 15 6.34 -18.22 0.04
N ASN A 16 6.76 -16.98 0.29
CA ASN A 16 7.30 -16.56 1.58
C ASN A 16 6.38 -15.58 2.34
N GLY A 17 5.08 -15.59 2.06
CA GLY A 17 4.22 -14.49 2.50
C GLY A 17 2.80 -14.55 1.97
N PRO A 18 1.95 -13.60 2.39
CA PRO A 18 0.55 -13.57 2.02
C PRO A 18 0.36 -13.28 0.53
N THR A 19 -0.64 -13.94 -0.06
CA THR A 19 -1.22 -13.57 -1.34
C THR A 19 -2.31 -12.52 -1.13
N GLY A 20 -2.68 -11.79 -2.17
CA GLY A 20 -3.68 -10.73 -2.03
C GLY A 20 -3.65 -9.75 -3.20
N LYS A 21 -3.98 -8.51 -2.92
CA LYS A 21 -4.01 -7.44 -3.92
C LYS A 21 -3.42 -6.15 -3.39
N ILE A 22 -2.78 -5.39 -4.26
CA ILE A 22 -2.25 -4.06 -3.97
C ILE A 22 -2.68 -3.09 -5.06
N GLU A 23 -2.97 -1.85 -4.67
CA GLU A 23 -3.26 -0.79 -5.62
C GLU A 23 -2.01 0.07 -5.74
N LEU A 24 -1.55 0.30 -6.97
CA LEU A 24 -0.41 1.15 -7.31
C LEU A 24 -0.84 2.23 -8.30
N TYR A 25 -0.18 3.38 -8.26
CA TYR A 25 -0.39 4.43 -9.27
C TYR A 25 0.51 4.17 -10.48
N PHE A 26 -0.04 4.24 -11.69
CA PHE A 26 0.72 4.09 -12.92
C PHE A 26 1.09 5.45 -13.51
N ASP A 27 2.39 5.78 -13.51
CA ASP A 27 2.93 6.95 -14.20
C ASP A 27 3.15 6.62 -15.68
N GLN A 28 2.24 7.09 -16.53
CA GLN A 28 2.28 6.86 -17.99
C GLN A 28 3.50 7.50 -18.67
N ASN A 29 4.04 8.60 -18.15
CA ASN A 29 5.19 9.28 -18.77
C ASN A 29 6.49 8.50 -18.55
N LYS A 30 6.59 7.83 -17.40
CA LYS A 30 7.77 7.06 -16.99
C LYS A 30 7.56 5.54 -17.10
N SER A 31 6.38 5.09 -17.55
CA SER A 31 5.97 3.68 -17.60
C SER A 31 6.32 2.91 -16.31
N THR A 32 6.03 3.50 -15.15
CA THR A 32 6.46 2.99 -13.84
C THR A 32 5.30 2.98 -12.85
N PHE A 33 5.32 2.03 -11.91
CA PHE A 33 4.38 1.99 -10.78
C PHE A 33 4.95 2.73 -9.57
N LEU A 34 4.16 3.62 -8.99
CA LEU A 34 4.47 4.33 -7.75
C LEU A 34 3.61 3.78 -6.61
N SER A 35 4.20 3.64 -5.42
CA SER A 35 3.48 3.26 -4.21
C SER A 35 2.45 4.33 -3.86
N VAL A 36 1.21 3.91 -3.67
CA VAL A 36 0.17 4.74 -3.06
C VAL A 36 0.25 4.45 -1.56
N ASP A 37 0.66 5.43 -0.77
CA ASP A 37 0.76 5.21 0.67
C ASP A 37 -0.64 4.94 1.24
N LYS A 38 -0.82 3.74 1.79
CA LYS A 38 -2.03 3.31 2.50
C LYS A 38 -1.82 3.28 4.00
N SER A 39 -0.65 3.72 4.48
CA SER A 39 -0.32 3.72 5.89
C SER A 39 -1.30 4.66 6.59
N ASN A 40 -2.26 4.06 7.29
CA ASN A 40 -3.10 4.76 8.23
C ASN A 40 -2.15 5.21 9.35
N PHE A 41 -1.63 6.44 9.24
CA PHE A 41 -0.70 7.05 10.21
C PHE A 41 -1.29 7.10 11.65
N ALA A 42 -2.56 6.72 11.81
CA ALA A 42 -3.31 6.60 13.05
C ALA A 42 -2.99 5.34 13.87
N ASP A 43 -2.38 4.29 13.31
CA ASP A 43 -2.07 3.05 14.05
C ASP A 43 -0.71 3.09 14.78
N PHE A 44 -0.01 4.23 14.73
CA PHE A 44 1.19 4.44 15.54
C PHE A 44 0.79 5.00 16.92
N GLU A 45 0.11 4.20 17.73
CA GLU A 45 0.03 4.48 19.16
C GLU A 45 1.42 4.36 19.74
N VAL A 46 2.06 5.50 19.98
CA VAL A 46 3.24 5.59 20.83
C VAL A 46 2.77 5.12 22.20
N PRO A 47 3.25 3.97 22.74
CA PRO A 47 2.89 3.59 24.10
C PRO A 47 3.50 4.66 25.00
N THR A 48 2.65 5.58 25.46
CA THR A 48 3.04 6.58 26.43
C THR A 48 3.24 5.81 27.73
N THR A 49 4.45 5.31 27.96
CA THR A 49 4.93 4.88 29.27
C THR A 49 4.93 6.13 30.16
N THR A 50 3.75 6.42 30.71
CA THR A 50 3.55 7.28 31.87
C THR A 50 3.34 6.35 33.06
N GLU A 51 4.38 6.32 33.90
CA GLU A 51 4.37 6.12 35.36
C GLU A 51 3.84 4.80 35.92
N PHE A 52 4.75 3.95 36.42
CA PHE A 52 5.03 3.79 37.86
C PHE A 52 6.51 3.45 38.07
#